data_AF-A0A4V1MW72-F1
#
_entry.id   AF-A0A4V1MW72-F1
#
_cell.length_a   1.000
_cell.length_b   1.000
_cell.length_c   1.000
_cell.angle_alpha   90.00
_cell.angle_beta   90.00
_cell.angle_gamma   90.00
#
_symmetry.space_group_name_H-M   'P 1'
#
loop_
_entity.id
_entity.type
_entity.pdbx_description
1 polymer ?
#
loop_
_entity_poly.entity_id
_entity_poly.type
_entity_poly.pdbx_seq_one_letter_code
_entity_poly.pdbx_strand_id
1 'polypeptide(L)' 'MNHEYSKWHHPYKPAKKFDKKVAYFSMEFGIHQALKIYSGGLGFLAGSHMRSAFELKQNMIGIGMLWKYGYY' A
#
# COMPACT_ATOMS: atom_id res chain seq x y z
N MET A 1 -19.77 -6.38 20.09
CA MET A 1 -19.09 -5.53 19.10
C MET A 1 -18.55 -6.44 18.01
N ASN A 2 -19.15 -6.45 16.83
CA ASN A 2 -18.77 -7.37 15.76
C ASN A 2 -17.45 -6.90 15.12
N HIS A 3 -16.41 -7.74 15.21
CA HIS A 3 -15.06 -7.49 14.71
C HIS A 3 -14.92 -7.74 13.20
N GLU A 4 -15.85 -7.25 12.38
CA GLU A 4 -15.85 -7.48 10.93
C GLU A 4 -14.58 -6.98 10.23
N TYR A 5 -13.94 -5.93 10.76
CA TYR A 5 -12.73 -5.34 10.17
C TYR A 5 -11.41 -5.79 10.82
N SER A 6 -11.44 -6.82 11.67
CA SER A 6 -10.24 -7.24 12.41
C SER A 6 -9.20 -8.00 11.58
N LYS A 7 -9.61 -8.58 10.44
CA LYS A 7 -8.74 -9.44 9.62
C LYS A 7 -8.79 -9.05 8.15
N TRP A 8 -7.68 -8.51 7.68
CA TRP A 8 -7.41 -8.32 6.26
C TRP A 8 -6.87 -9.62 5.62
N HIS A 9 -7.31 -9.90 4.39
CA HIS A 9 -6.82 -10.99 3.56
C HIS A 9 -6.37 -10.46 2.21
N HIS A 10 -5.20 -10.88 1.73
CA HIS A 10 -4.73 -10.53 0.39
C HIS A 10 -5.61 -11.19 -0.69
N PRO A 11 -5.80 -10.53 -1.85
CA PRO A 11 -6.50 -11.14 -2.99
C PRO A 11 -5.70 -12.28 -3.65
N TYR A 12 -4.48 -12.54 -3.17
CA TYR A 12 -3.59 -13.61 -3.59
C TYR A 12 -3.03 -14.34 -2.36
N LYS A 13 -2.60 -15.59 -2.57
CA LYS A 13 -1.80 -16.30 -1.55
C LYS A 13 -0.37 -15.74 -1.55
N PRO A 14 0.15 -15.25 -0.41
CA PRO A 14 1.52 -14.77 -0.35
C PRO A 14 2.52 -15.85 -0.72
N ALA A 15 3.60 -15.49 -1.41
CA ALA A 15 4.66 -16.43 -1.73
C ALA A 15 5.39 -16.88 -0.46
N LYS A 16 5.81 -18.16 -0.39
CA LYS A 16 6.48 -18.75 0.79
C LYS A 16 7.72 -17.96 1.25
N LYS A 17 8.40 -17.29 0.32
CA LYS A 17 9.56 -16.41 0.60
C LYS A 17 9.18 -15.18 1.44
N PHE A 18 7.94 -14.72 1.34
CA PHE A 18 7.41 -13.51 1.96
C PHE A 18 6.28 -13.82 2.93
N ASP A 19 6.46 -14.81 3.81
CA ASP A 19 5.45 -15.22 4.78
C ASP A 19 5.25 -14.17 5.90
N LYS A 20 6.32 -13.44 6.24
CA LYS A 20 6.28 -12.38 7.26
C LYS A 20 5.37 -11.23 6.83
N LYS A 21 4.42 -10.88 7.69
CA LYS A 21 3.54 -9.72 7.53
C LYS A 21 4.32 -8.43 7.72
N VAL A 22 4.22 -7.52 6.77
CA VAL A 22 4.88 -6.20 6.84
C VAL A 22 3.85 -5.09 6.64
N ALA A 23 3.91 -4.07 7.50
CA ALA A 23 3.17 -2.83 7.31
C ALA A 23 4.13 -1.75 6.81
N TYR A 24 3.88 -1.23 5.61
CA TYR A 24 4.68 -0.20 4.97
C TYR A 24 3.99 1.16 5.14
N PHE A 25 4.58 1.99 5.99
CA PHE A 25 4.07 3.33 6.28
C PHE A 25 4.71 4.35 5.35
N SER A 26 3.87 5.15 4.69
CA SER A 26 4.32 6.29 3.90
C SER A 26 3.30 7.42 3.98
N MET A 27 3.80 8.66 3.92
CA MET A 27 2.98 9.87 3.83
C MET A 27 2.37 10.05 2.43
N GLU A 28 2.95 9.38 1.43
CA GLU A 28 2.60 9.52 0.02
C GLU A 28 2.60 8.16 -0.70
N PHE A 29 1.65 7.97 -1.62
CA PHE A 29 1.60 6.79 -2.49
C PHE A 29 1.18 7.16 -3.92
N GLY A 30 2.11 7.07 -4.86
CA GLY A 30 1.85 7.26 -6.30
C GLY A 30 1.27 6.01 -6.97
N ILE A 31 0.06 5.60 -6.56
CA ILE A 31 -0.61 4.40 -7.11
C ILE A 31 -1.24 4.69 -8.47
N HIS A 32 -1.92 5.82 -8.58
CA HIS A 32 -2.61 6.25 -9.79
C HIS A 32 -2.58 7.78 -9.88
N GLN A 33 -2.42 8.33 -11.09
CA GLN A 33 -2.33 9.78 -11.31
C GLN A 33 -3.60 10.55 -10.88
N ALA A 34 -4.76 9.88 -10.91
CA ALA A 34 -6.02 10.46 -10.43
C ALA A 34 -6.05 10.68 -8.90
N LEU A 35 -5.20 9.98 -8.14
CA LEU A 35 -5.09 10.15 -6.70
C LEU A 35 -4.01 11.18 -6.40
N LYS A 36 -4.43 12.40 -6.02
CA LYS A 36 -3.54 13.50 -5.63
C LYS A 36 -2.87 13.29 -4.26
N ILE A 37 -2.48 12.07 -3.90
CA ILE A 37 -1.92 11.70 -2.59
C ILE A 37 -0.39 11.63 -2.60
N TYR A 38 0.26 12.25 -3.58
CA TYR A 38 1.71 12.36 -3.67
C TYR A 38 2.12 13.64 -4.40
N SER A 39 3.33 14.14 -4.11
CA SER A 39 3.86 15.38 -4.66
C SER A 39 5.15 15.18 -5.47
N GLY A 40 5.87 14.07 -5.25
CA GLY A 40 7.17 13.86 -5.87
C GLY A 40 7.70 12.43 -5.83
N GLY A 41 9.02 12.30 -5.81
CA GLY A 41 9.73 11.01 -5.96
C GLY A 41 9.45 10.01 -4.84
N LEU A 42 9.16 10.48 -3.62
CA LEU A 42 8.83 9.60 -2.49
C LEU A 42 7.54 8.80 -2.77
N GLY A 43 6.47 9.48 -3.19
CA GLY A 43 5.22 8.81 -3.53
C GLY A 43 5.38 7.89 -4.74
N PHE A 44 6.15 8.30 -5.76
CA PHE A 44 6.41 7.44 -6.91
C PHE A 44 7.15 6.15 -6.52
N LEU A 45 8.16 6.25 -5.65
CA LEU A 45 8.89 5.10 -5.10
C LEU A 45 7.97 4.21 -4.24
N ALA A 46 7.16 4.81 -3.36
CA ALA A 46 6.22 4.05 -2.54
C ALA A 46 5.19 3.30 -3.41
N GLY A 47 4.67 3.95 -4.45
CA GLY A 47 3.73 3.37 -5.40
C GLY A 47 4.35 2.22 -6.21
N SER A 48 5.54 2.42 -6.77
CA SER A 48 6.24 1.36 -7.52
C SER A 48 6.63 0.19 -6.62
N HIS A 49 7.02 0.46 -5.37
CA HIS A 49 7.30 -0.58 -4.38
C HIS A 49 6.05 -1.42 -4.06
N MET A 50 4.87 -0.80 -3.90
CA MET A 50 3.62 -1.55 -3.71
C MET A 50 3.25 -2.39 -4.92
N ARG A 51 3.52 -1.89 -6.14
CA ARG A 51 3.31 -2.65 -7.36
C ARG A 51 4.22 -3.87 -7.45
N SER A 52 5.52 -3.71 -7.21
CA SER A 52 6.46 -4.84 -7.19
C SER A 52 6.11 -5.86 -6.11
N ALA A 53 5.63 -5.40 -4.95
CA ALA A 53 5.17 -6.28 -3.90
C ALA A 53 3.95 -7.11 -4.30
N PHE A 54 3.00 -6.53 -5.02
CA PHE A 54 1.86 -7.24 -5.59
C PHE A 54 2.31 -8.31 -6.60
N GLU A 55 3.20 -7.94 -7.54
CA GLU A 55 3.74 -8.86 -8.56
C GLU A 55 4.48 -10.04 -7.94
N LEU A 56 5.24 -9.79 -6.87
CA LEU A 56 5.96 -10.82 -6.10
C LEU A 56 5.10 -11.56 -5.07
N LYS A 57 3.81 -11.22 -4.95
CA LYS A 57 2.89 -11.77 -3.97
C LYS A 57 3.43 -11.66 -2.53
N GLN A 58 3.95 -10.50 -2.16
CA GLN A 58 4.44 -10.25 -0.80
C GLN A 58 3.28 -10.08 0.18
N ASN A 59 3.48 -10.52 1.42
CA ASN A 59 2.54 -10.34 2.52
C ASN A 59 2.69 -8.94 3.15
N MET A 60 2.34 -7.90 2.40
CA MET A 60 2.52 -6.52 2.86
C MET A 60 1.29 -5.64 2.65
N ILE A 61 1.05 -4.73 3.60
CA ILE A 61 0.00 -3.71 3.54
C ILE A 61 0.63 -2.32 3.51
N GLY A 62 0.12 -1.45 2.64
CA GLY A 62 0.47 -0.03 2.63
C GLY A 62 -0.45 0.75 3.56
N ILE A 63 0.12 1.57 4.43
CA ILE A 63 -0.62 2.47 5.32
C ILE A 63 -0.16 3.90 5.03
N GLY A 64 -1.13 4.76 4.73
CA GLY A 64 -0.90 6.17 4.47
C GLY A 64 -2.15 7.00 4.69
N MET A 65 -2.10 8.25 4.29
CA MET A 65 -3.20 9.18 4.45
C MET A 65 -3.89 9.47 3.13
N LEU A 66 -5.23 9.41 3.14
CA LEU A 66 -6.05 9.88 2.02
C LEU A 66 -6.26 11.40 2.17
N TRP A 67 -5.40 12.17 1.50
CA TRP A 67 -5.48 13.62 1.52
C TRP A 67 -6.69 14.11 0.71
N LYS A 68 -7.62 14.81 1.37
CA LYS A 68 -8.84 15.36 0.74
C LYS A 68 -8.53 16.41 -0.33
N TYR A 69 -7.53 17.26 -0.08
CA TYR A 69 -7.11 18.34 -0.97
C TYR A 69 -5.81 18.02 -1.72
N GLY A 70 -5.22 16.86 -1.45
CA GLY A 70 -3.98 16.43 -2.08
C GLY A 70 -2.84 17.43 -1.99
N TYR A 71 -1.88 17.27 -2.91
CA TYR A 71 -0.91 18.30 -3.24
C TYR A 71 -1.48 19.12 -4.42
N TYR A 72 -2.00 20.32 -4.10
CA TYR A 72 -2.78 21.25 -4.96
C TYR A 72 -4.23 20.88 -5.28
#